data_AF-A0A7W1MEE1-F1
#
_entry.id   AF-A0A7W1MEE1-F1
#
_cell.length_a   1.000
_cell.length_b   1.000
_cell.length_c   1.000
_cell.angle_alpha   90.00
_cell.angle_beta   90.00
_cell.angle_gamma   90.00
#
_symmetry.space_group_name_H-M   'P 1'
#
loop_
_entity.id
_entity.type
_entity.pdbx_description
1 polymer ?
#
loop_
_entity_poly.entity_id
_entity_poly.type
_entity_poly.pdbx_seq_one_letter_code
_entity_poly.pdbx_strand_id
1 'polypeptide(L)'
;ALYLVMPNTRVPVWCAALAGVLAGTSFQIVQWLYINFQLGITSYGPIYGSFAALPLLILWINISWLITLAGAEIAYHAENDIAISRSETNKEHRKIDECTLGLSVVEHCVEAFCNNSPPLTVYDVARATGVNVVTARNVVEQLKSEGILSEVRWGSSSEIAYQPGRDIKNITVQMVCNALNSSRRIHYKAIWDEHVQRFQKKLGILDKLVEESPENILFVNKDVDDHA
;
A
#
# COMPACT_ATOMS: atom_id res chain seq x y z
N ALA A 1 -7.99 -30.67 -5.04
CA ALA A 1 -6.90 -30.45 -6.02
C ALA A 1 -6.97 -29.09 -6.73
N LEU A 2 -8.13 -28.41 -6.81
CA LEU A 2 -8.27 -27.14 -7.54
C LEU A 2 -7.95 -25.85 -6.73
N TYR A 3 -7.82 -25.93 -5.39
CA TYR A 3 -7.52 -24.78 -4.52
C TYR A 3 -6.02 -24.53 -4.30
N LEU A 4 -5.13 -25.22 -5.02
CA LEU A 4 -3.67 -25.12 -4.85
C LEU A 4 -3.00 -24.20 -5.90
N VAL A 5 -3.79 -23.57 -6.79
CA VAL A 5 -3.29 -22.78 -7.94
C VAL A 5 -3.68 -21.29 -7.81
N MET A 6 -3.63 -20.75 -6.60
CA MET A 6 -3.68 -19.29 -6.43
C MET A 6 -2.59 -18.88 -5.45
N PRO A 7 -1.36 -18.63 -5.93
CA PRO A 7 -0.29 -18.13 -5.09
C PRO A 7 -0.50 -16.63 -4.94
N ASN A 8 -0.84 -16.15 -3.74
CA ASN A 8 -0.34 -14.82 -3.37
C ASN A 8 -0.22 -14.50 -1.88
N THR A 9 -0.76 -15.27 -0.94
CA THR A 9 -0.67 -14.85 0.47
C THR A 9 -0.34 -16.01 1.39
N ARG A 10 0.84 -15.92 2.03
CA ARG A 10 1.22 -16.80 3.15
C ARG A 10 0.49 -16.29 4.40
N VAL A 11 -0.77 -16.67 4.52
CA VAL A 11 -1.56 -16.38 5.72
C VAL A 11 -0.97 -17.17 6.90
N PRO A 12 -0.73 -16.56 8.07
CA PRO A 12 -0.40 -17.32 9.27
C PRO A 12 -1.53 -18.30 9.57
N VAL A 13 -1.19 -19.59 9.62
CA VAL A 13 -2.12 -20.73 9.74
C VAL A 13 -3.11 -20.59 10.90
N TRP A 14 -2.73 -19.82 11.93
CA TRP A 14 -3.55 -19.54 13.11
C TRP A 14 -4.78 -18.65 12.81
N CYS A 15 -4.64 -17.63 11.96
CA CYS A 15 -5.76 -16.76 11.58
C CYS A 15 -6.77 -17.51 10.69
N ALA A 16 -6.26 -18.32 9.75
CA ALA A 16 -7.07 -19.20 8.93
C ALA A 16 -7.78 -20.28 9.79
N ALA A 17 -7.11 -20.80 10.82
CA ALA A 17 -7.70 -21.75 11.75
C ALA A 17 -8.82 -21.13 12.58
N LEU A 18 -8.65 -19.89 13.08
CA LEU A 18 -9.66 -19.23 13.89
C LEU A 18 -10.90 -18.85 13.07
N ALA A 19 -10.72 -18.36 11.83
CA ALA A 19 -11.81 -18.16 10.88
C ALA A 19 -12.49 -19.48 10.49
N GLY A 20 -11.72 -20.56 10.30
CA GLY A 20 -12.25 -21.91 10.03
C GLY A 20 -13.05 -22.48 11.20
N VAL A 21 -12.63 -22.25 12.44
CA VAL A 21 -13.37 -22.65 13.66
C VAL A 21 -14.66 -21.85 13.78
N LEU A 22 -14.63 -20.53 13.51
CA LEU A 22 -15.83 -19.70 13.55
C LEU A 22 -16.84 -20.15 12.48
N ALA A 23 -16.38 -20.31 11.24
CA ALA A 23 -17.20 -20.77 10.12
C ALA A 23 -17.75 -22.19 10.35
N GLY A 24 -16.93 -23.10 10.87
CA GLY A 24 -17.32 -24.47 11.23
C GLY A 24 -18.37 -24.50 12.34
N THR A 25 -18.22 -23.66 13.38
CA THR A 25 -19.18 -23.57 14.48
C THR A 25 -20.52 -23.01 14.00
N SER A 26 -20.49 -21.97 13.16
CA SER A 26 -21.70 -21.43 12.53
C SER A 26 -22.38 -22.45 11.61
N PHE A 27 -21.62 -23.24 10.85
CA PHE A 27 -22.18 -24.30 10.02
C PHE A 27 -22.89 -25.39 10.85
N GLN A 28 -22.30 -25.78 11.98
CA GLN A 28 -22.89 -26.73 12.92
C GLN A 28 -24.23 -26.23 13.51
N ILE A 29 -24.29 -24.95 13.90
CA ILE A 29 -25.50 -24.30 14.43
C ILE A 29 -26.59 -24.24 13.36
N VAL A 30 -26.23 -23.86 12.14
CA VAL A 30 -27.16 -23.77 11.02
C VAL A 30 -27.72 -25.15 10.70
N GLN A 31 -26.88 -26.20 10.64
CA GLN A 31 -27.30 -27.59 10.46
C GLN A 31 -28.29 -28.07 11.53
N TRP A 32 -28.01 -27.75 12.78
CA TRP A 32 -28.93 -28.08 13.88
C TRP A 32 -30.27 -27.34 13.73
N LEU A 33 -30.23 -26.05 13.37
CA LEU A 33 -31.42 -25.23 13.18
C LEU A 33 -32.30 -25.77 12.04
N TYR A 34 -31.70 -26.15 10.91
CA TYR A 34 -32.42 -26.72 9.77
C TYR A 34 -33.13 -28.02 10.11
N ILE A 35 -32.47 -28.94 10.81
CA ILE A 35 -33.08 -30.21 11.20
C ILE A 35 -34.28 -29.96 12.13
N ASN A 36 -34.13 -29.06 13.12
CA ASN A 36 -35.21 -28.74 14.05
C ASN A 36 -36.39 -28.04 13.36
N PHE A 37 -36.13 -27.08 12.47
CA PHE A 37 -37.18 -26.38 11.70
C PHE A 37 -37.88 -27.32 10.71
N GLN A 38 -37.14 -28.20 10.03
CA GLN A 38 -37.70 -29.19 9.11
C GLN A 38 -38.65 -30.14 9.86
N LEU A 39 -38.25 -30.64 11.04
CA LEU A 39 -39.08 -31.50 11.88
C LEU A 39 -40.31 -30.79 12.43
N GLY A 40 -40.14 -29.54 12.90
CA GLY A 40 -41.24 -28.72 13.42
C GLY A 40 -42.30 -28.41 12.37
N ILE A 41 -41.89 -27.96 11.18
CA ILE A 41 -42.82 -27.57 10.10
C ILE A 41 -43.52 -28.79 9.47
N THR A 42 -42.83 -29.94 9.39
CA THR A 42 -43.41 -31.20 8.89
C THR A 42 -44.54 -31.71 9.81
N SER A 43 -44.53 -31.35 11.09
CA SER A 43 -45.55 -31.75 12.07
C SER A 43 -46.89 -31.00 11.93
N TYR A 44 -46.95 -29.87 11.21
CA TYR A 44 -48.18 -29.06 11.06
C TYR A 44 -49.06 -29.47 9.86
N GLY A 45 -48.58 -30.36 8.98
CA GLY A 45 -49.38 -30.94 7.92
C GLY A 45 -48.54 -31.35 6.69
N PRO A 46 -48.73 -32.56 6.13
CA PRO A 46 -47.86 -33.11 5.08
C PRO A 46 -47.85 -32.31 3.77
N ILE A 47 -48.93 -31.57 3.49
CA ILE A 47 -49.05 -30.73 2.27
C ILE A 47 -48.21 -29.44 2.40
N TYR A 48 -48.20 -28.81 3.58
CA TYR A 48 -47.43 -27.59 3.83
C TYR A 48 -45.96 -27.87 4.13
N GLY A 49 -45.62 -29.05 4.66
CA GLY A 49 -44.24 -29.47 4.90
C GLY A 49 -43.39 -29.57 3.63
N SER A 50 -43.97 -30.09 2.53
CA SER A 50 -43.23 -30.21 1.26
C SER A 50 -42.99 -28.86 0.58
N PHE A 51 -43.95 -27.93 0.67
CA PHE A 51 -43.80 -26.59 0.11
C PHE A 51 -42.83 -25.73 0.93
N ALA A 52 -42.83 -25.86 2.26
CA ALA A 52 -41.96 -25.11 3.16
C ALA A 52 -40.47 -25.50 3.04
N ALA A 53 -40.16 -26.69 2.51
CA ALA A 53 -38.79 -27.12 2.27
C ALA A 53 -38.03 -26.19 1.30
N LEU A 54 -38.71 -25.58 0.33
CA LEU A 54 -38.09 -24.77 -0.72
C LEU A 54 -37.68 -23.36 -0.20
N PRO A 55 -38.55 -22.58 0.48
CA PRO A 55 -38.14 -21.36 1.17
C PRO A 55 -37.07 -21.59 2.24
N LEU A 56 -37.16 -22.71 2.97
CA LEU A 56 -36.18 -23.06 3.99
C LEU A 56 -34.80 -23.37 3.38
N LEU A 57 -34.77 -24.02 2.21
CA LEU A 57 -33.55 -24.25 1.45
C LEU A 57 -32.93 -22.95 0.92
N ILE A 58 -33.75 -21.99 0.47
CA ILE A 58 -33.26 -20.67 0.04
C ILE A 58 -32.68 -19.89 1.22
N LEU A 59 -33.33 -19.94 2.39
CA LEU A 59 -32.83 -19.32 3.62
C LEU A 59 -31.49 -19.96 4.05
N TRP A 60 -31.40 -21.28 3.97
CA TRP A 60 -30.19 -22.04 4.26
C TRP A 60 -29.00 -21.59 3.40
N ILE A 61 -29.20 -21.49 2.08
CA ILE A 61 -28.15 -21.06 1.15
C ILE A 61 -27.72 -19.62 1.43
N ASN A 62 -28.67 -18.72 1.71
CA ASN A 62 -28.38 -17.32 2.04
C ASN A 62 -27.50 -17.19 3.29
N ILE A 63 -27.83 -17.93 4.35
CA ILE A 63 -27.04 -17.92 5.60
C ILE A 63 -25.65 -18.51 5.36
N SER A 64 -25.54 -19.60 4.59
CA SER A 64 -24.25 -20.21 4.27
C SER A 64 -23.32 -19.24 3.51
N TRP A 65 -23.87 -18.45 2.58
CA TRP A 65 -23.08 -17.47 1.84
C TRP A 65 -22.68 -16.27 2.70
N LEU A 66 -23.55 -15.82 3.60
CA LEU A 66 -23.26 -14.74 4.55
C LEU A 66 -22.12 -15.13 5.50
N ILE A 67 -22.12 -16.37 6.03
CA ILE A 67 -21.03 -16.89 6.86
C ILE A 67 -19.72 -16.94 6.07
N THR A 68 -19.77 -17.36 4.81
CA THR A 68 -18.60 -17.44 3.93
C THR A 68 -18.01 -16.05 3.67
N LEU A 69 -18.85 -15.07 3.34
CA LEU A 69 -18.44 -13.68 3.11
C LEU A 69 -17.90 -13.02 4.37
N ALA A 70 -18.55 -13.22 5.53
CA ALA A 70 -18.06 -12.73 6.81
C ALA A 70 -16.68 -13.31 7.17
N GLY A 71 -16.45 -14.60 6.93
CA GLY A 71 -15.15 -15.23 7.10
C GLY A 71 -14.06 -14.65 6.18
N ALA A 72 -14.42 -14.33 4.93
CA ALA A 72 -13.51 -13.70 3.98
C ALA A 72 -13.16 -12.25 4.37
N GLU A 73 -14.13 -11.48 4.87
CA GLU A 73 -13.92 -10.12 5.37
C GLU A 73 -13.02 -10.10 6.60
N ILE A 74 -13.24 -11.01 7.56
CA ILE A 74 -12.37 -11.15 8.74
C ILE A 74 -10.94 -11.54 8.33
N ALA A 75 -10.78 -12.45 7.36
CA ALA A 75 -9.47 -12.83 6.84
C ALA A 75 -8.76 -11.64 6.17
N TYR A 76 -9.50 -10.85 5.39
CA TYR A 76 -8.99 -9.64 4.76
C TYR A 76 -8.57 -8.58 5.79
N HIS A 77 -9.41 -8.31 6.80
CA HIS A 77 -9.07 -7.36 7.85
C HIS A 77 -7.87 -7.81 8.68
N ALA A 78 -7.77 -9.09 9.04
CA ALA A 78 -6.62 -9.63 9.77
C ALA A 78 -5.33 -9.53 8.94
N GLU A 79 -5.39 -9.75 7.63
CA GLU A 79 -4.24 -9.58 6.74
C GLU A 79 -3.84 -8.10 6.61
N ASN A 80 -4.81 -7.21 6.44
CA ASN A 80 -4.58 -5.78 6.32
C ASN A 80 -4.01 -5.18 7.61
N ASP A 81 -4.48 -5.60 8.78
CA ASP A 81 -3.97 -5.12 10.07
C ASP A 81 -2.54 -5.60 10.32
N ILE A 82 -2.19 -6.83 9.91
CA ILE A 82 -0.81 -7.34 9.97
C ILE A 82 0.08 -6.63 8.94
N ALA A 83 -0.42 -6.31 7.74
CA ALA A 83 0.31 -5.56 6.74
C ALA A 83 0.58 -4.10 7.19
N ILE A 84 -0.42 -3.46 7.81
CA ILE A 84 -0.32 -2.10 8.36
C ILE A 84 0.61 -2.09 9.59
N SER A 85 0.43 -3.00 10.55
CA SER A 85 1.29 -3.05 11.75
C SER A 85 2.72 -3.48 11.45
N ARG A 86 2.98 -4.36 10.46
CA ARG A 86 4.34 -4.69 10.00
C ARG A 86 5.00 -3.51 9.27
N SER A 87 4.21 -2.57 8.73
CA SER A 87 4.69 -1.28 8.25
C SER A 87 5.04 -0.30 9.38
N GLU A 88 4.52 -0.49 10.60
CA GLU A 88 4.80 0.35 11.76
C GLU A 88 5.96 -0.20 12.62
N THR A 89 5.99 -1.51 12.91
CA THR A 89 7.04 -2.10 13.76
C THR A 89 8.42 -2.18 13.06
N ASN A 90 8.46 -2.16 11.73
CA ASN A 90 9.72 -2.16 10.95
C ASN A 90 10.28 -0.74 10.68
N LYS A 91 9.56 0.32 11.07
CA LYS A 91 10.03 1.72 10.91
C LYS A 91 11.05 2.14 11.96
N GLU A 92 11.19 1.41 13.08
CA GLU A 92 12.09 1.83 14.17
C GLU A 92 13.50 1.23 14.08
N HIS A 93 13.71 0.11 13.38
CA HIS A 93 15.02 -0.58 13.42
C HIS A 93 15.74 -0.76 12.06
N ARG A 94 15.24 -0.19 10.95
CA ARG A 94 15.98 -0.17 9.68
C ARG A 94 15.63 1.03 8.80
N LYS A 95 15.69 2.25 9.35
CA LYS A 95 15.57 3.49 8.56
C LYS A 95 16.81 3.69 7.69
N ILE A 96 16.78 3.14 6.48
CA ILE A 96 17.16 4.02 5.37
C ILE A 96 15.95 4.93 5.26
N ASP A 97 16.12 6.22 5.59
CA ASP A 97 15.01 7.16 5.51
C ASP A 97 14.45 7.12 4.08
N GLU A 98 13.13 7.12 3.94
CA GLU A 98 12.48 7.17 2.61
C GLU A 98 13.06 8.33 1.79
N CYS A 99 13.43 9.43 2.46
CA CYS A 99 14.24 10.52 1.91
C CYS A 99 15.58 10.03 1.34
N THR A 100 16.42 9.34 2.11
CA THR A 100 17.70 8.79 1.62
C THR A 100 17.51 7.85 0.42
N LEU A 101 16.46 7.02 0.45
CA LEU A 101 16.11 6.19 -0.71
C LEU A 101 15.72 7.06 -1.91
N GLY A 102 14.81 8.02 -1.74
CA GLY A 102 14.39 8.91 -2.80
C GLY A 102 15.50 9.76 -3.38
N LEU A 103 16.41 10.25 -2.54
CA LEU A 103 17.60 10.97 -2.96
C LEU A 103 18.47 10.06 -3.84
N SER A 104 18.72 8.83 -3.41
CA SER A 104 19.47 7.85 -4.20
C SER A 104 18.77 7.49 -5.51
N VAL A 105 17.43 7.33 -5.52
CA VAL A 105 16.67 7.09 -6.76
C VAL A 105 16.81 8.26 -7.73
N VAL A 106 16.65 9.49 -7.24
CA VAL A 106 16.77 10.70 -8.06
C VAL A 106 18.19 10.83 -8.61
N GLU A 107 19.22 10.57 -7.78
CA GLU A 107 20.62 10.57 -8.19
C GLU A 107 20.88 9.59 -9.34
N HIS A 108 20.47 8.33 -9.21
CA HIS A 108 20.64 7.34 -10.28
C HIS A 108 19.90 7.73 -11.58
N CYS A 109 18.71 8.32 -11.46
CA CYS A 109 17.96 8.83 -12.61
C CYS A 109 18.65 10.03 -13.28
N VAL A 110 19.23 10.94 -12.49
CA VAL A 110 19.98 12.10 -12.98
C VAL A 110 21.27 11.67 -13.65
N GLU A 111 22.04 10.77 -13.03
CA GLU A 111 23.27 10.23 -13.59
C GLU A 111 23.01 9.51 -14.91
N ALA A 112 21.98 8.65 -14.97
CA ALA A 112 21.62 7.96 -16.20
C ALA A 112 21.22 8.95 -17.31
N PHE A 113 20.50 10.01 -16.96
CA PHE A 113 20.13 11.06 -17.92
C PHE A 113 21.34 11.85 -18.41
N CYS A 114 22.24 12.30 -17.53
CA CYS A 114 23.45 13.02 -17.89
C CYS A 114 24.39 12.18 -18.77
N ASN A 115 24.48 10.88 -18.51
CA ASN A 115 25.33 9.95 -19.26
C ASN A 115 24.68 9.40 -20.53
N ASN A 116 23.49 9.88 -20.95
CA ASN A 116 22.70 9.34 -22.07
C ASN A 116 22.51 7.80 -21.99
N SER A 117 22.45 7.28 -20.77
CA SER A 117 22.18 5.87 -20.49
C SER A 117 20.67 5.60 -20.56
N PRO A 118 20.25 4.33 -20.74
CA PRO A 118 18.84 3.99 -20.74
C PRO A 118 18.16 4.40 -19.41
N PRO A 119 16.90 4.87 -19.45
CA PRO A 119 16.15 5.25 -18.26
C PRO A 119 15.92 4.04 -17.35
N LEU A 120 15.87 4.27 -16.04
CA LEU A 120 15.79 3.20 -15.04
C LEU A 120 14.37 2.68 -14.89
N THR A 121 14.20 1.36 -14.83
CA THR A 121 12.93 0.74 -14.44
C THR A 121 12.81 0.64 -12.91
N VAL A 122 11.60 0.37 -12.40
CA VAL A 122 11.41 0.09 -10.95
C VAL A 122 12.29 -1.07 -10.47
N TYR A 123 12.52 -2.07 -11.33
CA TYR A 123 13.35 -3.22 -11.01
C TYR A 123 14.83 -2.84 -10.91
N ASP A 124 15.30 -1.98 -11.81
CA ASP A 124 16.68 -1.47 -11.77
C ASP A 124 16.92 -0.62 -10.52
N VAL A 125 15.96 0.25 -10.18
CA VAL A 125 15.99 1.07 -8.95
C VAL A 125 16.04 0.17 -7.71
N ALA A 126 15.18 -0.85 -7.64
CA ALA A 126 15.16 -1.80 -6.52
C ALA A 126 16.48 -2.59 -6.41
N ARG A 127 17.05 -2.98 -7.56
CA ARG A 127 18.32 -3.70 -7.62
C ARG A 127 19.51 -2.83 -7.22
N ALA A 128 19.55 -1.58 -7.67
CA ALA A 128 20.63 -0.64 -7.36
C ALA A 128 20.64 -0.23 -5.88
N THR A 129 19.46 0.02 -5.31
CA THR A 129 19.32 0.45 -3.90
C THR A 129 19.23 -0.71 -2.91
N GLY A 130 19.06 -1.95 -3.38
CA GLY A 130 18.94 -3.14 -2.54
C GLY A 130 17.62 -3.23 -1.75
N VAL A 131 16.62 -2.42 -2.09
CA VAL A 131 15.30 -2.42 -1.43
C VAL A 131 14.29 -3.31 -2.13
N ASN A 132 13.21 -3.63 -1.43
CA ASN A 132 12.12 -4.40 -2.02
C ASN A 132 11.46 -3.61 -3.16
N VAL A 133 11.10 -4.29 -4.26
CA VAL A 133 10.43 -3.72 -5.44
C VAL A 133 9.17 -2.93 -5.07
N VAL A 134 8.42 -3.34 -4.04
CA VAL A 134 7.24 -2.61 -3.55
C VAL A 134 7.63 -1.26 -2.94
N THR A 135 8.68 -1.23 -2.12
CA THR A 135 9.19 0.00 -1.52
C THR A 135 9.74 0.95 -2.58
N ALA A 136 10.54 0.43 -3.52
CA ALA A 136 11.04 1.20 -4.66
C ALA A 136 9.89 1.78 -5.50
N ARG A 137 8.87 0.97 -5.80
CA ARG A 137 7.67 1.40 -6.51
C ARG A 137 6.97 2.55 -5.80
N ASN A 138 6.75 2.44 -4.49
CA ASN A 138 6.07 3.47 -3.72
C ASN A 138 6.83 4.80 -3.75
N VAL A 139 8.16 4.75 -3.57
CA VAL A 139 9.03 5.95 -3.63
C VAL A 139 9.00 6.57 -5.02
N VAL A 140 9.15 5.77 -6.08
CA VAL A 140 9.13 6.24 -7.47
C VAL A 140 7.77 6.83 -7.85
N GLU A 141 6.68 6.18 -7.48
CA GLU A 141 5.31 6.67 -7.73
C GLU A 141 5.05 8.00 -7.00
N GLN A 142 5.56 8.15 -5.78
CA GLN A 142 5.44 9.39 -5.05
C GLN A 142 6.24 10.52 -5.72
N LEU A 143 7.49 10.27 -6.11
CA LEU A 143 8.32 11.23 -6.86
C LEU A 143 7.71 11.58 -8.22
N LYS A 144 7.01 10.62 -8.87
CA LYS A 144 6.24 10.86 -10.09
C LYS A 144 5.05 11.79 -9.84
N SER A 145 4.28 11.54 -8.78
CA SER A 145 3.09 12.33 -8.45
C SER A 145 3.40 13.79 -8.13
N GLU A 146 4.58 14.06 -7.55
CA GLU A 146 5.11 15.39 -7.27
C GLU A 146 5.83 16.03 -8.50
N GLY A 147 5.86 15.30 -9.62
CA GLY A 147 6.46 15.73 -10.88
C GLY A 147 7.98 15.86 -10.82
N ILE A 148 8.66 15.16 -9.91
CA ILE A 148 10.12 15.09 -9.86
C ILE A 148 10.63 14.08 -10.89
N LEU A 149 9.94 12.95 -11.04
CA LEU A 149 10.20 11.95 -12.07
C LEU A 149 9.08 11.93 -13.11
N SER A 150 9.44 11.58 -14.34
CA SER A 150 8.50 11.37 -15.44
C SER A 150 8.62 9.96 -15.97
N GLU A 151 7.47 9.38 -16.32
CA GLU A 151 7.37 8.04 -16.87
C GLU A 151 7.62 8.06 -18.37
N VAL A 152 8.52 7.20 -18.85
CA VAL A 152 8.85 7.03 -20.26
C VAL A 152 8.72 5.57 -20.66
N ARG A 153 8.22 5.34 -21.87
CA ARG A 153 8.21 4.01 -22.48
C ARG A 153 9.51 3.82 -23.24
N TRP A 154 10.33 2.87 -22.82
CA TRP A 154 11.66 2.64 -23.36
C TRP A 154 11.82 1.21 -23.90
N GLY A 155 12.64 1.06 -24.95
CA GLY A 155 12.97 -0.21 -25.57
C GLY A 155 11.88 -0.76 -26.52
N SER A 156 12.22 -1.85 -27.23
CA SER A 156 11.31 -2.52 -28.17
C SER A 156 10.11 -3.20 -27.49
N SER A 157 10.24 -3.52 -26.20
CA SER A 157 9.19 -4.08 -25.34
C SER A 157 8.25 -3.03 -24.74
N SER A 158 8.48 -1.72 -24.98
CA SER A 158 7.71 -0.63 -24.36
C SER A 158 7.67 -0.73 -22.83
N GLU A 159 8.81 -0.99 -22.21
CA GLU A 159 8.94 -1.06 -20.76
C GLU A 159 8.75 0.32 -20.12
N ILE A 160 8.16 0.32 -18.93
CA ILE A 160 7.94 1.53 -18.14
C ILE A 160 9.23 1.84 -17.38
N ALA A 161 9.84 2.97 -17.71
CA ALA A 161 11.05 3.49 -17.10
C ALA A 161 10.85 4.94 -16.65
N TYR A 162 11.78 5.45 -15.86
CA TYR A 162 11.68 6.77 -15.24
C TYR A 162 12.90 7.61 -15.55
N GLN A 163 12.66 8.89 -15.78
CA GLN A 163 13.67 9.92 -15.98
C GLN A 163 13.34 11.17 -15.15
N PRO A 164 14.28 12.10 -14.95
CA PRO A 164 13.97 13.39 -14.33
C PRO A 164 12.83 14.11 -15.09
N GLY A 165 11.77 14.47 -14.36
CA GLY A 165 10.61 15.19 -14.91
C GLY A 165 10.74 16.71 -14.88
N ARG A 166 11.83 17.21 -14.29
CA ARG A 166 12.16 18.63 -14.17
C ARG A 166 13.60 18.87 -14.62
N ASP A 167 13.90 20.15 -14.82
CA ASP A 167 15.28 20.58 -15.06
C ASP A 167 16.16 20.14 -13.88
N ILE A 168 17.16 19.33 -14.22
CA ILE A 168 18.11 18.72 -13.30
C ILE A 168 18.85 19.79 -12.47
N LYS A 169 19.11 20.97 -13.07
CA LYS A 169 19.79 22.08 -12.40
C LYS A 169 18.96 22.73 -11.29
N ASN A 170 17.67 22.38 -11.19
CA ASN A 170 16.74 22.94 -10.20
C ASN A 170 16.24 21.90 -9.18
N ILE A 171 16.72 20.66 -9.24
CA ILE A 171 16.35 19.62 -8.26
C ILE A 171 17.27 19.76 -7.04
N THR A 172 16.69 20.08 -5.88
CA THR A 172 17.39 20.18 -4.60
C THR A 172 17.08 19.00 -3.68
N VAL A 173 17.99 18.72 -2.73
CA VAL A 173 17.79 17.70 -1.69
C VAL A 173 16.50 17.95 -0.90
N GLN A 174 16.23 19.20 -0.52
CA GLN A 174 15.01 19.54 0.22
C GLN A 174 13.76 19.30 -0.60
N MET A 175 13.78 19.57 -1.91
CA MET A 175 12.64 19.36 -2.78
C MET A 175 12.23 17.87 -2.82
N VAL A 176 13.20 16.97 -2.93
CA VAL A 176 12.98 15.52 -2.91
C VAL A 176 12.45 15.07 -1.54
N CYS A 177 13.04 15.58 -0.45
CA CYS A 177 12.57 15.30 0.91
C CYS A 177 11.13 15.81 1.13
N ASN A 178 10.78 16.99 0.63
CA ASN A 178 9.44 17.57 0.74
C ASN A 178 8.41 16.75 -0.05
N ALA A 179 8.75 16.34 -1.28
CA ALA A 179 7.91 15.47 -2.10
C ALA A 179 7.60 14.13 -1.39
N LEU A 180 8.60 13.54 -0.73
CA LEU A 180 8.41 12.29 0.01
C LEU A 180 7.65 12.47 1.34
N ASN A 181 7.70 13.65 1.94
CA ASN A 181 6.94 13.95 3.16
C ASN A 181 5.52 14.48 2.90
N SER A 182 5.23 14.96 1.68
CA SER A 182 3.93 15.51 1.26
C SER A 182 2.77 14.53 1.47
N SER A 183 2.95 13.26 1.11
CA SER A 183 1.94 12.21 1.31
C SER A 183 1.67 11.88 2.79
N ARG A 184 2.56 12.29 3.71
CA ARG A 184 2.42 12.09 5.16
C ARG A 184 1.72 13.27 5.86
N ARG A 185 1.63 14.45 5.21
CA ARG A 185 1.01 15.66 5.77
C ARG A 185 -0.54 15.67 5.69
N ILE A 186 -1.18 14.65 5.11
CA ILE A 186 -2.64 14.66 4.87
C ILE A 186 -3.50 14.44 6.13
N HIS A 187 -2.93 14.10 7.30
CA HIS A 187 -3.74 13.68 8.45
C HIS A 187 -3.61 14.52 9.73
N TYR A 188 -3.84 15.83 9.65
CA TYR A 188 -4.58 16.50 10.74
C TYR A 188 -5.08 17.89 10.33
N LYS A 189 -6.39 18.00 10.05
CA LYS A 189 -7.08 19.28 9.85
C LYS A 189 -7.44 19.88 11.22
N ALA A 190 -6.47 20.05 12.13
CA ALA A 190 -6.65 20.83 13.35
C ALA A 190 -6.54 22.31 13.02
N ILE A 191 -7.57 22.85 12.38
CA ILE A 191 -7.59 24.26 11.94
C ILE A 191 -7.92 25.21 13.10
N TRP A 192 -8.33 24.71 14.28
CA TRP A 192 -8.92 25.53 15.35
C TRP A 192 -8.16 25.54 16.69
N ASP A 193 -6.89 25.12 16.74
CA ASP A 193 -6.08 25.18 17.95
C ASP A 193 -4.97 26.25 17.82
N GLU A 194 -4.96 27.20 18.75
CA GLU A 194 -3.97 28.27 18.86
C GLU A 194 -2.53 27.71 19.01
N HIS A 195 -2.39 26.58 19.71
CA HIS A 195 -1.10 25.91 19.85
C HIS A 195 -0.61 25.37 18.50
N VAL A 196 -1.51 24.76 17.72
CA VAL A 196 -1.20 24.23 16.39
C VAL A 196 -0.78 25.37 15.46
N GLN A 197 -1.47 26.51 15.48
CA GLN A 197 -1.10 27.68 14.68
C GLN A 197 0.28 28.26 15.07
N ARG A 198 0.59 28.31 16.38
CA ARG A 198 1.90 28.76 16.88
C ARG A 198 3.03 27.85 16.40
N PHE A 199 2.84 26.54 16.45
CA PHE A 199 3.83 25.58 15.96
C PHE A 199 3.93 25.57 14.43
N GLN A 200 2.82 25.72 13.71
CA GLN A 200 2.82 25.84 12.25
C GLN A 200 3.63 27.07 11.80
N LYS A 201 3.48 28.22 12.49
CA LYS A 201 4.29 29.41 12.22
C LYS A 201 5.78 29.18 12.46
N LYS A 202 6.14 28.46 13.53
CA LYS A 202 7.55 28.12 13.82
C LYS A 202 8.12 27.11 12.81
N LEU A 203 7.36 26.09 12.45
CA LEU A 203 7.75 25.11 11.43
C LEU A 203 7.95 25.76 10.07
N GLY A 204 7.10 26.71 9.67
CA GLY A 204 7.30 27.46 8.44
C GLY A 204 8.56 28.33 8.42
N ILE A 205 9.03 28.81 9.58
CA ILE A 205 10.32 29.51 9.68
C ILE A 205 11.48 28.52 9.52
N LEU A 206 11.37 27.33 10.12
CA LEU A 206 12.37 26.27 9.94
C LEU A 206 12.44 25.80 8.48
N ASP A 207 11.30 25.61 7.81
CA ASP A 207 11.27 25.23 6.39
C ASP A 207 12.03 26.26 5.52
N LYS A 208 11.86 27.57 5.80
CA LYS A 208 12.62 28.64 5.12
C LYS A 208 14.12 28.63 5.44
N LEU A 209 14.49 28.39 6.69
CA LEU A 209 15.91 28.28 7.08
C LEU A 209 16.59 27.07 6.46
N VAL A 210 15.86 25.98 6.21
CA VAL A 210 16.35 24.82 5.47
C VAL A 210 16.51 25.14 3.98
N GLU A 211 15.60 25.94 3.38
CA GLU A 211 15.73 26.41 2.00
C GLU A 211 17.00 27.24 1.78
N GLU A 212 17.32 28.12 2.74
CA GLU A 212 18.49 29.00 2.71
C GLU A 212 19.77 28.34 3.23
N SER A 213 19.70 27.07 3.69
CA SER A 213 20.84 26.37 4.28
C SER A 213 21.92 26.03 3.21
N PRO A 214 23.22 26.21 3.52
CA PRO A 214 24.30 25.81 2.61
C PRO A 214 24.34 24.30 2.31
N GLU A 215 23.70 23.49 3.16
CA GLU A 215 23.59 22.03 3.01
C GLU A 215 22.46 21.61 2.03
N ASN A 216 21.61 22.55 1.58
CA ASN A 216 20.57 22.29 0.57
C ASN A 216 21.18 22.29 -0.84
N ILE A 217 21.98 21.27 -1.12
CA ILE A 217 22.73 21.13 -2.37
C ILE A 217 21.83 20.76 -3.55
N LEU A 218 22.23 21.24 -4.73
CA LEU A 218 21.68 20.81 -6.02
C LEU A 218 22.28 19.46 -6.41
N PHE A 219 21.49 18.62 -7.04
CA PHE A 219 21.95 17.29 -7.48
C PHE A 219 23.03 17.34 -8.56
N VAL A 220 23.12 18.44 -9.31
CA VAL A 220 24.25 18.70 -10.22
C VAL A 220 25.03 19.88 -9.65
N ASN A 221 26.25 19.59 -9.20
CA ASN A 221 27.15 20.61 -8.71
C ASN A 221 27.54 21.53 -9.88
N LYS A 222 27.58 22.86 -9.64
CA LYS A 222 27.86 23.88 -10.67
C LYS A 222 29.24 23.74 -11.35
N ASP A 223 30.11 22.88 -10.82
CA ASP A 223 31.49 22.74 -11.27
C ASP A 223 31.68 21.80 -12.47
N VAL A 224 30.63 21.11 -12.94
CA VAL A 224 30.74 20.20 -14.10
C VAL A 224 30.64 20.94 -15.46
N ASP A 225 30.25 22.22 -15.46
CA ASP A 225 30.09 23.01 -16.68
C ASP A 225 31.38 23.71 -17.19
N ASP A 226 32.54 23.59 -16.49
CA ASP A 226 33.79 24.27 -16.89
C ASP A 226 34.72 23.44 -17.81
N HIS A 227 34.28 22.26 -18.25
CA HIS A 227 35.07 21.36 -19.11
C HIS A 227 34.37 20.88 -20.39
N ALA A 228 33.33 21.57 -20.84
CA ALA A 228 32.72 21.34 -22.16
C ALA A 228 33.23 22.34 -23.20
#